data_AF-A0A8T5IQ41-F1
#
_entry.id   AF-A0A8T5IQ41-F1
#
_cell.length_a   1.000
_cell.length_b   1.000
_cell.length_c   1.000
_cell.angle_alpha   90.00
_cell.angle_beta   90.00
_cell.angle_gamma   90.00
#
_symmetry.space_group_name_H-M   'P 1'
#
loop_
_entity.id
_entity.type
_entity.pdbx_description
1 polymer ?
#
loop_
_entity_poly.entity_id
_entity_poly.type
_entity_poly.pdbx_seq_one_letter_code
_entity_poly.pdbx_strand_id
1 'polypeptide(L)'
;MQTIDLAKEELKRVDHLFYVSLKYTRTCDVIRNIIKRLISSYDYAISAILEHYESEGKISSIPPSEKIRAELVLKLRRKDREFIGHYLLLRKIIDADFERKSEYRKHVTLIAKFDEDYEVDVIKVMEYFKKTDEYVRLIGEFLE
;
A
#
# COMPACT_ATOMS: atom_id res chain seq x y z
N MET A 1 10.44 -13.91 -9.44
CA MET A 1 10.65 -14.20 -8.00
C MET A 1 11.32 -13.03 -7.26
N GLN A 2 12.22 -12.26 -7.86
CA GLN A 2 12.88 -11.12 -7.19
C GLN A 2 11.92 -9.99 -6.75
N THR A 3 10.89 -9.69 -7.54
CA THR A 3 10.00 -8.53 -7.30
C THR A 3 9.09 -8.70 -6.08
N ILE A 4 8.60 -9.91 -5.80
CA ILE A 4 7.77 -10.16 -4.61
C ILE A 4 8.59 -10.09 -3.32
N ASP A 5 9.89 -10.42 -3.38
CA ASP A 5 10.79 -10.28 -2.23
C ASP A 5 11.00 -8.80 -1.87
N LEU A 6 11.05 -7.89 -2.85
CA LEU A 6 11.07 -6.45 -2.60
C LEU A 6 9.81 -5.97 -1.88
N ALA A 7 8.64 -6.53 -2.21
CA ALA A 7 7.38 -6.23 -1.50
C ALA A 7 7.46 -6.63 -0.02
N LYS A 8 7.98 -7.84 0.26
CA LYS A 8 8.20 -8.36 1.62
C LYS A 8 9.22 -7.52 2.40
N GLU A 9 10.27 -7.04 1.74
CA GLU A 9 11.25 -6.15 2.37
C GLU A 9 10.66 -4.79 2.77
N GLU A 10 9.85 -4.17 1.91
CA GLU A 10 9.16 -2.92 2.27
C GLU A 10 8.24 -3.11 3.47
N LEU A 11 7.54 -4.25 3.57
CA LEU A 11 6.71 -4.55 4.74
C LEU A 11 7.54 -4.67 6.03
N LYS A 12 8.72 -5.31 6.00
CA LYS A 12 9.63 -5.33 7.15
C LYS A 12 10.06 -3.92 7.58
N ARG A 13 10.27 -3.01 6.61
CA ARG A 13 10.58 -1.60 6.89
C ARG A 13 9.39 -0.87 7.50
N VAL A 14 8.17 -1.15 7.04
CA VAL A 14 6.94 -0.59 7.63
C VAL A 14 6.74 -1.08 9.06
N ASP A 15 6.97 -2.36 9.34
CA ASP A 15 6.87 -2.92 10.68
C ASP A 15 7.76 -2.16 11.67
N HIS A 16 9.03 -1.94 11.31
CA HIS A 16 9.94 -1.11 12.10
C HIS A 16 9.39 0.32 12.28
N LEU A 17 8.95 0.98 11.22
CA LEU A 17 8.42 2.35 11.32
C LEU A 17 7.19 2.42 12.23
N PHE A 18 6.34 1.40 12.20
CA PHE A 18 5.14 1.36 13.02
C PHE A 18 5.47 1.12 14.50
N TYR A 19 6.19 0.05 14.82
CA TYR A 19 6.42 -0.38 16.21
C TYR A 19 7.52 0.42 16.93
N VAL A 20 8.48 0.96 16.17
CA VAL A 20 9.54 1.80 16.71
C VAL A 20 9.20 3.26 16.50
N SER A 21 9.15 3.74 15.25
CA SER A 21 9.10 5.18 15.00
C SER A 21 7.79 5.82 15.41
N LEU A 22 6.62 5.26 15.05
CA LEU A 22 5.33 5.87 15.38
C LEU A 22 5.00 5.78 16.89
N LYS A 23 5.56 4.79 17.59
CA LYS A 23 5.45 4.67 19.05
C LYS A 23 6.07 5.87 19.77
N TYR A 24 7.19 6.39 19.27
CA TYR A 24 7.97 7.46 19.89
C TYR A 24 7.80 8.83 19.20
N THR A 25 7.54 8.83 17.89
CA THR A 25 7.43 10.00 17.03
C THR A 25 6.03 10.01 16.39
N ARG A 26 5.07 10.53 17.16
CA ARG A 26 3.64 10.58 16.79
C ARG A 26 3.35 11.78 15.89
N THR A 27 3.84 11.75 14.65
CA THR A 27 3.64 12.83 13.67
C THR A 27 2.93 12.34 12.41
N CYS A 28 2.27 13.26 11.72
CA CYS A 28 1.60 12.98 10.45
C CYS A 28 2.61 12.61 9.37
N ASP A 29 3.85 13.10 9.46
CA ASP A 29 4.91 12.76 8.51
C ASP A 29 5.31 11.27 8.60
N VAL A 30 5.35 10.69 9.81
CA VAL A 30 5.59 9.25 9.98
C VAL A 30 4.42 8.45 9.40
N ILE A 31 3.17 8.88 9.64
CA ILE A 31 1.97 8.28 9.04
C ILE A 31 2.08 8.27 7.51
N ARG A 32 2.40 9.41 6.88
CA ARG A 32 2.57 9.50 5.42
C ARG A 32 3.71 8.62 4.91
N ASN A 33 4.83 8.57 5.63
CA ASN A 33 5.96 7.71 5.25
C ASN A 33 5.57 6.22 5.27
N ILE A 34 4.82 5.78 6.29
CA ILE A 34 4.29 4.41 6.35
C ILE A 34 3.39 4.15 5.15
N ILE A 35 2.40 5.02 4.89
CA ILE A 35 1.47 4.83 3.77
C ILE A 35 2.21 4.78 2.43
N LYS A 36 3.20 5.65 2.19
CA LYS A 36 4.02 5.62 0.97
C LYS A 36 4.72 4.28 0.77
N ARG A 37 5.25 3.68 1.84
CA ARG A 37 5.88 2.36 1.77
C ARG A 37 4.89 1.23 1.54
N LEU A 38 3.69 1.31 2.12
CA LEU A 38 2.60 0.38 1.82
C LEU A 38 2.21 0.44 0.33
N ILE A 39 2.12 1.65 -0.25
CA ILE A 39 1.90 1.83 -1.70
C ILE A 39 3.01 1.15 -2.50
N SER A 40 4.28 1.32 -2.10
CA SER A 40 5.40 0.64 -2.76
C SER A 40 5.34 -0.89 -2.65
N SER A 41 4.95 -1.44 -1.49
CA SER A 41 4.69 -2.87 -1.34
C SER A 41 3.61 -3.37 -2.30
N TYR A 42 2.52 -2.62 -2.45
CA TYR A 42 1.50 -2.92 -3.46
C TYR A 42 2.04 -2.84 -4.89
N ASP A 43 2.82 -1.81 -5.23
CA ASP A 43 3.40 -1.66 -6.57
C ASP A 43 4.29 -2.84 -6.94
N TYR A 44 5.11 -3.33 -6.00
CA TYR A 44 5.92 -4.53 -6.19
C TYR A 44 5.06 -5.78 -6.32
N ALA A 45 4.04 -5.98 -5.49
CA ALA A 45 3.14 -7.13 -5.59
C ALA A 45 2.37 -7.15 -6.92
N ILE A 46 1.82 -6.00 -7.34
CA ILE A 46 1.15 -5.83 -8.64
C ILE A 46 2.12 -6.14 -9.78
N SER A 47 3.35 -5.62 -9.72
CA SER A 47 4.35 -5.85 -10.76
C SER A 47 4.75 -7.32 -10.84
N ALA A 48 4.93 -8.01 -9.71
CA ALA A 48 5.24 -9.44 -9.67
C ALA A 48 4.14 -10.31 -10.32
N ILE A 49 2.86 -9.97 -10.13
CA ILE A 49 1.75 -10.65 -10.80
C ILE A 49 1.79 -10.42 -12.31
N LEU A 50 2.03 -9.18 -12.74
CA LEU A 50 2.05 -8.83 -14.15
C LEU A 50 3.27 -9.47 -14.86
N GLU A 51 4.43 -9.52 -14.22
CA GLU A 51 5.60 -10.26 -14.69
C GLU A 51 5.30 -11.75 -14.89
N HIS A 52 4.59 -12.37 -13.94
CA HIS A 52 4.15 -13.76 -14.08
C HIS A 52 3.23 -13.92 -15.30
N TYR A 53 2.21 -13.08 -15.46
CA TYR A 53 1.31 -13.17 -16.61
C TYR A 53 1.96 -12.81 -17.95
N GLU A 54 2.96 -11.93 -17.97
CA GLU A 54 3.78 -11.66 -19.15
C GLU A 54 4.60 -12.89 -19.52
N SER A 55 5.23 -13.55 -18.54
CA SER A 55 5.99 -14.79 -18.76
C SER A 55 5.13 -15.96 -19.25
N GLU A 56 3.86 -16.00 -18.85
CA GLU A 56 2.86 -16.97 -19.36
C GLU A 56 2.25 -16.56 -20.72
N GLY A 57 2.61 -15.40 -21.27
CA GLY A 57 2.09 -14.88 -22.53
C GLY A 57 0.63 -14.40 -22.47
N LYS A 58 0.06 -14.18 -21.27
CA LYS A 58 -1.31 -13.67 -21.09
C LYS A 58 -1.43 -12.16 -21.31
N ILE A 59 -0.32 -11.44 -21.23
CA ILE A 59 -0.22 -10.01 -21.60
C ILE A 59 1.02 -9.80 -22.47
N SER A 60 0.97 -8.79 -23.34
CA SER A 60 2.08 -8.49 -24.26
C SER A 60 3.22 -7.69 -23.63
N SER A 61 2.89 -6.86 -22.64
CA SER A 61 3.83 -5.93 -22.01
C SER A 61 3.24 -5.37 -20.71
N ILE A 62 4.10 -5.13 -19.71
CA ILE A 62 3.69 -4.43 -18.47
C ILE A 62 3.54 -2.91 -18.72
N PRO A 63 2.38 -2.29 -18.41
CA PRO A 63 2.18 -0.85 -18.57
C PRO A 63 3.07 0.00 -17.63
N PRO A 64 3.56 1.17 -18.08
CA PRO A 64 4.40 2.03 -17.23
C PRO A 64 3.61 2.70 -16.09
N SER A 65 2.33 3.04 -16.32
CA SER A 65 1.49 3.71 -15.31
C SER A 65 0.97 2.74 -14.26
N GLU A 66 1.13 3.08 -12.99
CA GLU A 66 0.71 2.26 -11.85
C GLU A 66 -0.81 2.09 -11.81
N LYS A 67 -1.56 3.14 -12.18
CA LYS A 67 -3.02 3.07 -12.30
C LYS A 67 -3.44 2.06 -13.37
N ILE A 68 -2.79 2.08 -14.53
CA ILE A 68 -3.08 1.13 -15.61
C ILE A 68 -2.69 -0.29 -15.20
N ARG A 69 -1.59 -0.48 -14.46
CA ARG A 69 -1.21 -1.79 -13.88
C ARG A 69 -2.30 -2.31 -12.94
N ALA A 70 -2.81 -1.47 -12.04
CA ALA A 70 -3.90 -1.84 -11.12
C ALA A 70 -5.18 -2.26 -11.87
N GLU A 71 -5.58 -1.49 -12.89
CA GLU A 71 -6.73 -1.83 -13.74
C GLU A 71 -6.52 -3.14 -14.51
N LEU A 72 -5.30 -3.41 -14.97
CA LEU A 72 -4.95 -4.64 -15.66
C LEU A 72 -5.02 -5.86 -14.72
N VAL A 73 -4.51 -5.74 -13.49
CA VAL A 73 -4.66 -6.79 -12.47
C VAL A 73 -6.14 -7.07 -12.19
N LEU A 74 -6.99 -6.04 -12.09
CA LEU A 74 -8.44 -6.25 -11.90
C LEU A 74 -9.12 -7.00 -13.05
N LYS A 75 -8.65 -6.80 -14.28
CA LYS A 75 -9.14 -7.53 -15.46
C LYS A 75 -8.73 -9.00 -15.41
N LEU A 76 -7.49 -9.28 -15.01
CA LEU A 76 -6.93 -10.64 -14.95
C LEU A 76 -7.39 -11.41 -13.69
N ARG A 77 -7.56 -10.72 -12.56
CA ARG A 77 -7.82 -11.28 -11.24
C ARG A 77 -8.86 -10.46 -10.49
N ARG A 78 -10.14 -10.73 -10.79
CA ARG A 78 -11.27 -10.07 -10.12
C ARG A 78 -11.28 -10.23 -8.59
N LYS A 79 -10.72 -11.33 -8.08
CA LYS A 79 -10.62 -11.60 -6.63
C LYS A 79 -9.74 -10.59 -5.89
N ASP A 80 -8.84 -9.91 -6.60
CA ASP A 80 -7.94 -8.92 -6.00
C ASP A 80 -8.62 -7.54 -5.85
N ARG A 81 -9.91 -7.41 -6.22
CA ARG A 81 -10.66 -6.14 -6.22
C ARG A 81 -10.56 -5.36 -4.92
N GLU A 82 -10.71 -6.05 -3.80
CA GLU A 82 -10.68 -5.41 -2.49
C GLU A 82 -9.29 -4.82 -2.17
N PHE A 83 -8.22 -5.55 -2.50
CA PHE A 83 -6.85 -5.14 -2.28
C PHE A 83 -6.43 -4.01 -3.21
N ILE A 84 -6.83 -4.07 -4.48
CA ILE A 84 -6.60 -2.97 -5.43
C ILE A 84 -7.40 -1.73 -5.05
N GLY A 85 -8.63 -1.88 -4.56
CA GLY A 85 -9.40 -0.76 -4.02
C GLY A 85 -8.71 -0.11 -2.83
N HIS A 86 -8.11 -0.92 -1.95
CA HIS A 86 -7.32 -0.41 -0.84
C HIS A 86 -6.07 0.34 -1.30
N TYR A 87 -5.31 -0.21 -2.24
CA TYR A 87 -4.16 0.45 -2.86
C TYR A 87 -4.53 1.83 -3.43
N LEU A 88 -5.64 1.93 -4.17
CA LEU A 88 -6.10 3.21 -4.73
C LEU A 88 -6.50 4.22 -3.63
N LEU A 89 -7.10 3.75 -2.54
CA LEU A 89 -7.38 4.59 -1.37
C LEU A 89 -6.09 5.15 -0.76
N LEU A 90 -5.06 4.31 -0.56
CA LEU A 90 -3.78 4.75 -0.01
C LEU A 90 -3.13 5.85 -0.86
N ARG A 91 -3.17 5.70 -2.20
CA ARG A 91 -2.69 6.73 -3.12
C ARG A 91 -3.50 8.02 -2.98
N LYS A 92 -4.83 7.92 -2.96
CA LYS A 92 -5.72 9.07 -2.78
C LYS A 92 -5.40 9.84 -1.48
N ILE A 93 -5.08 9.14 -0.39
CA ILE A 93 -4.65 9.75 0.88
C ILE A 93 -3.33 10.51 0.74
N ILE A 94 -2.36 9.96 0.00
CA ILE A 94 -1.03 10.59 -0.15
C ILE A 94 -1.05 11.79 -1.09
N ASP A 95 -1.88 11.72 -2.13
CA ASP A 95 -2.01 12.73 -3.18
C ASP A 95 -2.86 13.93 -2.74
N ALA A 96 -3.73 13.75 -1.73
CA ALA A 96 -4.57 14.82 -1.20
C ALA A 96 -3.80 15.81 -0.30
N ASP A 97 -4.29 17.05 -0.27
CA ASP A 97 -3.92 18.00 0.78
C ASP A 97 -4.31 17.45 2.15
N PHE A 98 -3.57 17.82 3.20
CA PHE A 98 -3.83 17.30 4.53
C PHE A 98 -3.63 18.33 5.64
N GLU A 99 -4.40 18.15 6.70
CA GLU A 99 -4.23 18.84 7.97
C GLU A 99 -3.62 17.91 9.01
N ARG A 100 -2.88 18.51 9.95
CA ARG A 100 -2.22 17.81 11.05
C ARG A 100 -3.03 18.04 12.33
N LYS A 101 -3.40 16.97 13.02
CA LYS A 101 -4.13 17.03 14.29
C LYS A 101 -3.42 16.21 15.35
N SER A 102 -3.32 16.76 16.57
CA SER A 102 -2.82 16.06 17.76
C SER A 102 -1.42 15.45 17.61
N GLU A 103 -0.52 16.11 16.87
CA GLU A 103 0.87 15.66 16.80
C GLU A 103 1.53 15.62 18.19
N TYR A 104 2.48 14.70 18.34
CA TYR A 104 3.17 14.38 19.59
C TYR A 104 2.26 13.81 20.70
N ARG A 105 0.98 13.53 20.40
CA ARG A 105 0.00 12.90 21.32
C ARG A 105 -0.47 11.55 20.81
N LYS A 106 -1.07 10.75 21.70
CA LYS A 106 -1.55 9.37 21.41
C LYS A 106 -2.51 9.31 20.21
N HIS A 107 -3.29 10.37 20.01
CA HIS A 107 -4.33 10.46 18.99
C HIS A 107 -3.86 11.29 17.78
N VAL A 108 -2.60 11.15 17.36
CA VAL A 108 -2.13 11.79 16.13
C VAL A 108 -3.01 11.34 14.96
N THR A 109 -3.50 12.32 14.20
CA THR A 109 -4.42 12.09 13.10
C THR A 109 -4.02 12.97 11.94
N LEU A 110 -3.81 12.33 10.79
CA LEU A 110 -3.71 13.00 9.50
C LEU A 110 -5.12 13.13 8.92
N ILE A 111 -5.53 14.32 8.51
CA ILE A 111 -6.84 14.54 7.88
C ILE A 111 -6.61 14.84 6.41
N ALA A 112 -6.87 13.87 5.53
CA ALA A 112 -6.74 14.04 4.09
C ALA A 112 -8.01 14.67 3.48
N LYS A 113 -7.84 15.65 2.59
CA LYS A 113 -8.92 16.46 2.02
C LYS A 113 -9.29 15.92 0.63
N PHE A 114 -10.16 14.90 0.58
CA PHE A 114 -10.71 14.38 -0.68
C PHE A 114 -12.12 13.81 -0.49
N ASP A 115 -13.05 14.12 -1.39
CA ASP A 115 -14.51 13.86 -1.24
C ASP A 115 -15.10 14.49 0.04
N GLU A 116 -14.81 13.90 1.19
CA GLU A 116 -15.08 14.36 2.55
C GLU A 116 -13.81 14.18 3.40
N ASP A 117 -13.65 14.95 4.48
CA ASP A 117 -12.47 14.85 5.35
C ASP A 117 -12.21 13.41 5.82
N TYR A 118 -11.07 12.86 5.40
CA TYR A 118 -10.70 11.48 5.67
C TYR A 118 -9.62 11.41 6.76
N GLU A 119 -10.04 11.10 7.99
CA GLU A 119 -9.14 10.98 9.13
C GLU A 119 -8.36 9.65 9.10
N VAL A 120 -7.04 9.72 9.28
CA VAL A 120 -6.10 8.60 9.34
C VAL A 120 -5.31 8.71 10.65
N ASP A 121 -5.64 7.83 11.59
CA ASP A 121 -4.93 7.72 12.87
C ASP A 121 -4.03 6.47 12.90
N VAL A 122 -3.38 6.25 14.04
CA VAL A 122 -2.48 5.10 14.25
C VAL A 122 -3.20 3.76 14.07
N ILE A 123 -4.49 3.68 14.41
CA ILE A 123 -5.26 2.44 14.32
C ILE A 123 -5.52 2.11 12.85
N LYS A 124 -5.98 3.08 12.06
CA LYS A 124 -6.17 2.90 10.61
C LYS A 124 -4.87 2.55 9.91
N VAL A 125 -3.75 3.17 10.29
CA VAL A 125 -2.43 2.82 9.71
C VAL A 125 -2.07 1.35 9.98
N MET A 126 -2.39 0.83 11.16
CA MET A 126 -2.20 -0.60 11.47
C MET A 126 -3.08 -1.49 10.60
N GLU A 127 -4.35 -1.11 10.39
CA GLU A 127 -5.26 -1.85 9.52
C GLU A 127 -4.75 -1.88 8.08
N TYR A 128 -4.22 -0.75 7.58
CA TYR A 128 -3.62 -0.67 6.25
C TYR A 128 -2.40 -1.58 6.12
N PHE A 129 -1.54 -1.61 7.13
CA PHE A 129 -0.40 -2.51 7.16
C PHE A 129 -0.83 -3.97 7.08
N LYS A 130 -1.78 -4.39 7.93
CA LYS A 130 -2.28 -5.78 7.94
C LYS A 130 -2.87 -6.19 6.60
N LYS A 131 -3.68 -5.33 5.98
CA LYS A 131 -4.30 -5.62 4.68
C LYS A 131 -3.30 -5.64 3.52
N THR A 132 -2.25 -4.82 3.60
CA THR A 132 -1.15 -4.86 2.63
C THR A 132 -0.31 -6.14 2.79
N ASP A 133 0.00 -6.53 4.03
CA ASP A 133 0.71 -7.77 4.35
C ASP A 133 -0.06 -9.01 3.88
N GLU A 134 -1.36 -9.06 4.13
CA GLU A 134 -2.25 -10.11 3.62
C GLU A 134 -2.16 -10.23 2.10
N TYR A 135 -2.25 -9.10 1.37
CA TYR A 135 -2.14 -9.12 -0.08
C TYR A 135 -0.79 -9.66 -0.55
N VAL A 136 0.32 -9.17 0.01
CA VAL A 136 1.67 -9.63 -0.36
C VAL A 136 1.85 -11.13 -0.11
N ARG A 137 1.30 -11.67 0.99
CA ARG A 137 1.31 -13.11 1.27
C ARG A 137 0.52 -13.90 0.24
N LEU A 138 -0.72 -13.50 -0.05
CA LEU A 138 -1.58 -14.16 -1.05
C LEU A 138 -0.95 -14.18 -2.45
N ILE A 139 -0.22 -13.12 -2.80
CA ILE A 139 0.52 -13.06 -4.06
C ILE A 139 1.78 -13.94 -4.00
N GLY A 140 2.49 -13.96 -2.88
CA GLY A 140 3.60 -14.88 -2.65
C GLY A 140 3.19 -16.34 -2.85
N GLU A 141 2.14 -16.78 -2.16
CA GLU A 141 1.59 -18.15 -2.27
C GLU A 141 1.07 -18.48 -3.68
N PHE A 142 0.59 -17.47 -4.42
CA PHE A 142 0.15 -17.67 -5.81
C PHE A 142 1.32 -17.84 -6.80
N LEU A 143 2.49 -17.30 -6.49
CA LEU A 143 3.67 -17.31 -7.37
C LEU A 143 4.64 -18.46 -7.07
N GLU A 144 4.42 -19.21 -5.98
CA GLU A 144 5.11 -20.46 -5.63
C GLU A 144 4.53 -21.66 -6.39
#